data_AF-A0AAD5CFV0-F1
#
_entry.id   AF-A0AAD5CFV0-F1
#
_cell.length_a   1.000
_cell.length_b   1.000
_cell.length_c   1.000
_cell.angle_alpha   90.00
_cell.angle_beta   90.00
_cell.angle_gamma   90.00
#
_symmetry.space_group_name_H-M   'P 1'
#
loop_
_entity.id
_entity.type
_entity.pdbx_description
1 polymer ?
#
loop_
_entity_poly.entity_id
_entity_poly.type
_entity_poly.pdbx_seq_one_letter_code
_entity_poly.pdbx_strand_id
1 'polypeptide(L)'
;MEDWFQLVVSCYPLRGRRQFRPQRYINHVERGLLLELLRKQRLGSASATVNKLPAVQMLLSKLTVVVVGYCWYDFNQDDCDFVLYKSRYWIESATVLMEAVAESVNEIITSGPTSDILESLQHTLFGLDYTSLNVATNALVVFSMFCMLIGQNTVNNENKNDQNSLRPDDWDLTKDKILQGILRLLFATGAAEAIAGSYSPMASSVIASSRLSVCYFWELVATSAVESSAHVRERAVKSFDSWILSRGAVGSLYAILFSSKPVPYLQYAAYVILSSEPIADLAFVSQETSSLNKKDIIDKDPLDSSLETKIQLREEISVFLEKSIYEIIDLDIVAPDRVHVFVAWSLMISHLLSSPSTPTTEKLIQHIKYTSSSSIILDCIFQHIPLELCAASVNKKTAQLPEGISEAASHAITDNSVLFALESLWPVGPDGIASFASAIYGLMLRSFPAKVRDWFNNIRDRTSSSAIEFFTRTYCSPHLITNELSQIKKANLCDENFSVSVSRSANEVVATYTKEESNMNLVVRLPSSYALRPVDVECTRSLGISEVKRRAWLHSIISFVPKQIYKRFAFNQA
;
A
#
# COMPACT_ATOMS: atom_id res chain seq x y z
N MET A 1 42.08 10.22 15.14
CA MET A 1 41.40 8.94 14.81
C MET A 1 40.27 9.16 13.82
N GLU A 2 39.41 10.15 14.01
CA GLU A 2 38.29 10.47 13.12
C GLU A 2 38.68 10.77 11.67
N ASP A 3 39.70 11.61 11.44
CA ASP A 3 40.20 11.92 10.08
C ASP A 3 40.73 10.69 9.34
N TRP A 4 41.38 9.79 10.07
CA TRP A 4 41.92 8.54 9.51
C TRP A 4 40.79 7.59 9.09
N PHE A 5 39.73 7.46 9.91
CA PHE A 5 38.57 6.65 9.52
C PHE A 5 37.79 7.25 8.35
N GLN A 6 37.67 8.58 8.26
CA GLN A 6 37.04 9.24 7.11
C GLN A 6 37.86 8.99 5.84
N LEU A 7 39.20 9.05 5.94
CA LEU A 7 40.10 8.70 4.85
C LEU A 7 39.93 7.23 4.43
N VAL A 8 39.86 6.29 5.39
CA VAL A 8 39.59 4.87 5.11
C VAL A 8 38.25 4.70 4.39
N VAL A 9 37.16 5.28 4.89
CA VAL A 9 35.83 5.19 4.26
C VAL A 9 35.84 5.75 2.84
N SER A 10 36.55 6.85 2.59
CA SER A 10 36.69 7.44 1.25
C SER A 10 37.44 6.53 0.26
N CYS A 11 38.30 5.63 0.75
CA CYS A 11 39.06 4.68 -0.07
C CYS A 11 38.23 3.47 -0.55
N TYR A 12 37.04 3.25 0.01
CA TYR A 12 36.16 2.11 -0.27
C TYR A 12 34.74 2.56 -0.67
N PRO A 13 34.58 3.25 -1.81
CA PRO A 13 33.28 3.77 -2.22
C PRO A 13 32.29 2.66 -2.58
N LEU A 14 31.05 2.78 -2.11
CA LEU A 14 29.93 1.90 -2.47
C LEU A 14 28.97 2.66 -3.39
N ARG A 15 28.52 2.02 -4.48
CA ARG A 15 27.49 2.58 -5.37
C ARG A 15 26.15 1.95 -5.05
N GLY A 16 25.12 2.78 -4.96
CA GLY A 16 23.74 2.33 -4.88
C GLY A 16 22.96 3.03 -3.80
N ARG A 17 21.64 3.10 -4.01
CA ARG A 17 20.67 3.61 -3.04
C ARG A 17 19.84 2.49 -2.40
N ARG A 18 19.68 1.38 -3.13
CA ARG A 18 19.00 0.14 -2.71
C ARG A 18 19.87 -1.10 -2.90
N GLN A 19 20.60 -1.17 -4.03
CA GLN A 19 21.58 -2.23 -4.30
C GLN A 19 22.99 -1.68 -4.16
N PHE A 20 23.62 -1.91 -3.01
CA PHE A 20 24.98 -1.47 -2.76
C PHE A 20 25.98 -2.43 -3.40
N ARG A 21 26.86 -1.89 -4.25
CA ARG A 21 27.96 -2.65 -4.87
C ARG A 21 29.30 -1.93 -4.68
N PRO A 22 30.38 -2.68 -4.42
CA PRO A 22 31.74 -2.13 -4.47
C PRO A 22 32.01 -1.42 -5.79
N GLN A 23 32.52 -0.20 -5.74
CA GLN A 23 32.99 0.52 -6.93
C GLN A 23 34.45 0.19 -7.29
N ARG A 24 35.20 -0.34 -6.32
CA ARG A 24 36.61 -0.67 -6.46
C ARG A 24 36.81 -2.16 -6.20
N TYR A 25 37.69 -2.78 -6.99
CA TYR A 25 38.18 -4.11 -6.66
C TYR A 25 39.30 -3.98 -5.62
N ILE A 26 39.21 -4.77 -4.55
CA ILE A 26 40.20 -4.82 -3.46
C ILE A 26 40.87 -6.19 -3.45
N ASN A 27 42.17 -6.20 -3.14
CA ASN A 27 42.97 -7.43 -3.11
C ASN A 27 42.76 -8.22 -1.80
N HIS A 28 43.27 -9.46 -1.74
CA HIS A 28 43.14 -10.32 -0.55
C HIS A 28 43.78 -9.74 0.71
N VAL A 29 44.85 -8.94 0.58
CA VAL A 29 45.53 -8.31 1.73
C VAL A 29 44.65 -7.22 2.33
N GLU A 30 44.07 -6.35 1.50
CA GLU A 30 43.13 -5.30 1.92
C GLU A 30 41.89 -5.91 2.60
N ARG A 31 41.33 -6.99 2.04
CA ARG A 31 40.22 -7.73 2.68
C ARG A 31 40.61 -8.30 4.04
N GLY A 32 41.79 -8.91 4.14
CA GLY A 32 42.31 -9.45 5.39
C GLY A 32 42.42 -8.40 6.49
N LEU A 33 42.95 -7.21 6.15
CA LEU A 33 43.07 -6.09 7.09
C LEU A 33 41.71 -5.56 7.56
N LEU A 34 40.73 -5.44 6.65
CA LEU A 34 39.37 -5.00 6.98
C LEU A 34 38.67 -5.99 7.93
N LEU A 35 38.81 -7.29 7.67
CA LEU A 35 38.25 -8.35 8.52
C LEU A 35 38.94 -8.40 9.89
N GLU A 36 40.27 -8.25 9.94
CA GLU A 36 41.01 -8.21 11.20
C GLU A 36 40.54 -7.03 12.07
N LEU A 37 40.27 -5.88 11.46
CA LEU A 37 39.79 -4.70 12.15
C LEU A 37 38.38 -4.92 12.74
N LEU A 38 37.46 -5.53 11.98
CA LEU A 38 36.14 -5.95 12.49
C LEU A 38 36.27 -6.94 13.66
N ARG A 39 37.12 -7.96 13.53
CA ARG A 39 37.30 -9.00 14.57
C ARG A 39 37.94 -8.45 15.84
N LYS A 40 38.87 -7.50 15.71
CA LYS A 40 39.43 -6.75 16.86
C LYS A 40 38.37 -5.93 17.57
N GLN A 41 37.41 -5.36 16.84
CA GLN A 41 36.27 -4.65 17.43
C GLN A 41 35.34 -5.60 18.22
N ARG A 42 35.13 -6.83 17.72
CA ARG A 42 34.34 -7.86 18.41
C ARG A 42 34.97 -8.29 19.73
N LEU A 43 36.28 -8.49 19.75
CA LEU A 43 37.03 -8.97 20.93
C LEU A 43 37.19 -7.91 22.04
N GLY A 44 36.83 -6.65 21.77
CA GLY A 44 36.83 -5.55 22.72
C GLY A 44 38.18 -4.86 22.86
N SER A 45 38.20 -3.54 22.66
CA SER A 45 39.24 -2.66 23.20
C SER A 45 38.91 -2.31 24.65
N ALA A 46 39.94 -2.14 25.48
CA ALA A 46 39.95 -2.16 26.95
C ALA A 46 39.11 -1.09 27.71
N SER A 47 38.17 -0.39 27.07
CA SER A 47 37.29 0.57 27.75
C SER A 47 35.87 0.57 27.19
N ALA A 48 34.95 -0.03 27.95
CA ALA A 48 33.51 -0.07 27.64
C ALA A 48 32.85 1.32 27.61
N THR A 49 33.49 2.35 28.18
CA THR A 49 32.99 3.75 28.17
C THR A 49 33.35 4.49 26.90
N VAL A 50 34.56 4.31 26.36
CA VAL A 50 35.01 4.94 25.10
C VAL A 50 34.19 4.43 23.92
N ASN A 51 33.85 3.13 23.92
CA ASN A 51 33.00 2.55 22.88
C ASN A 51 31.60 3.17 22.86
N LYS A 52 31.11 3.79 23.93
CA LYS A 52 29.77 4.43 23.96
C LYS A 52 29.76 5.86 23.39
N LEU A 53 30.92 6.44 23.06
CA LEU A 53 30.99 7.80 22.52
C LEU A 53 30.32 7.88 21.14
N PRO A 54 29.48 8.90 20.86
CA PRO A 54 28.76 9.04 19.58
C PRO A 54 29.68 9.03 18.36
N ALA A 55 30.81 9.74 18.43
CA ALA A 55 31.80 9.77 17.34
C ALA A 55 32.39 8.37 17.07
N VAL A 56 32.65 7.58 18.11
CA VAL A 56 33.15 6.21 17.96
C VAL A 56 32.07 5.33 17.32
N GLN A 57 30.83 5.39 17.79
CA GLN A 57 29.71 4.64 17.19
C GLN A 57 29.49 4.98 15.71
N MET A 58 29.63 6.26 15.36
CA MET A 58 29.59 6.71 13.96
C MET A 58 30.67 6.03 13.11
N LEU A 59 31.93 6.08 13.55
CA LEU A 59 33.05 5.47 12.82
C LEU A 59 32.90 3.95 12.71
N LEU A 60 32.48 3.30 13.80
CA LEU A 60 32.23 1.87 13.82
C LEU A 60 31.12 1.46 12.86
N SER A 61 30.00 2.20 12.81
CA SER A 61 28.91 1.90 11.87
C SER A 61 29.32 2.08 10.40
N LYS A 62 30.11 3.11 10.09
CA LYS A 62 30.66 3.32 8.74
C LYS A 62 31.62 2.21 8.33
N LEU A 63 32.48 1.78 9.25
CA LEU A 63 33.36 0.65 9.02
C LEU A 63 32.56 -0.62 8.72
N THR A 64 31.51 -0.91 9.51
CA THR A 64 30.66 -2.09 9.28
C THR A 64 30.06 -2.09 7.88
N VAL A 65 29.58 -0.94 7.39
CA VAL A 65 29.08 -0.78 6.01
C VAL A 65 30.15 -1.17 4.98
N VAL A 66 31.37 -0.67 5.14
CA VAL A 66 32.50 -0.99 4.24
C VAL A 66 32.83 -2.48 4.29
N VAL A 67 32.99 -3.05 5.49
CA VAL A 67 33.40 -4.45 5.65
C VAL A 67 32.35 -5.40 5.09
N VAL A 68 31.06 -5.14 5.31
CA VAL A 68 29.97 -5.94 4.72
C VAL A 68 29.97 -5.80 3.20
N GLY A 69 30.05 -4.58 2.67
CA GLY A 69 30.01 -4.36 1.23
C GLY A 69 31.16 -5.02 0.46
N TYR A 70 32.36 -5.08 1.06
CA TYR A 70 33.57 -5.52 0.38
C TYR A 70 34.06 -6.93 0.76
N CYS A 71 33.74 -7.42 1.96
CA CYS A 71 34.29 -8.65 2.52
C CYS A 71 33.23 -9.71 2.88
N TRP A 72 31.96 -9.53 2.49
CA TRP A 72 30.86 -10.46 2.82
C TRP A 72 31.18 -11.94 2.59
N TYR A 73 31.78 -12.28 1.43
CA TYR A 73 32.09 -13.67 1.08
C TYR A 73 33.15 -14.32 1.99
N ASP A 74 33.91 -13.53 2.74
CA ASP A 74 34.95 -13.98 3.64
C ASP A 74 34.48 -14.02 5.12
N PHE A 75 33.19 -13.77 5.39
CA PHE A 75 32.62 -13.80 6.74
C PHE A 75 32.45 -15.24 7.24
N ASN A 76 32.73 -15.45 8.52
CA ASN A 76 32.28 -16.64 9.24
C ASN A 76 31.00 -16.34 10.03
N GLN A 77 30.42 -17.38 10.65
CA GLN A 77 29.17 -17.26 11.43
C GLN A 77 29.28 -16.18 12.53
N ASP A 78 30.37 -16.16 13.31
CA ASP A 78 30.57 -15.18 14.38
C ASP A 78 30.70 -13.74 13.86
N ASP A 79 31.23 -13.56 12.65
CA ASP A 79 31.35 -12.25 12.00
C ASP A 79 29.97 -11.75 11.59
N CYS A 80 29.15 -12.62 10.97
CA CYS A 80 27.77 -12.30 10.64
C CYS A 80 26.92 -11.99 11.88
N ASP A 81 26.98 -12.83 12.92
CA ASP A 81 26.21 -12.67 14.14
C ASP A 81 26.56 -11.36 14.86
N PHE A 82 27.85 -11.02 14.91
CA PHE A 82 28.32 -9.75 15.48
C PHE A 82 27.79 -8.54 14.71
N VAL A 83 27.85 -8.57 13.38
CA VAL A 83 27.37 -7.48 12.54
C VAL A 83 25.87 -7.31 12.67
N LEU A 84 25.10 -8.40 12.64
CA LEU A 84 23.65 -8.35 12.81
C LEU A 84 23.24 -7.87 14.19
N TYR A 85 23.93 -8.34 15.24
CA TYR A 85 23.74 -7.83 16.59
C TYR A 85 23.96 -6.31 16.67
N LYS A 86 25.05 -5.80 16.09
CA LYS A 86 25.35 -4.36 16.08
C LYS A 86 24.32 -3.56 15.28
N SER A 87 23.95 -4.04 14.09
CA SER A 87 22.93 -3.40 13.27
C SER A 87 21.59 -3.33 14.01
N ARG A 88 21.16 -4.44 14.63
CA ARG A 88 19.95 -4.48 15.44
C ARG A 88 20.02 -3.50 16.61
N TYR A 89 21.12 -3.49 17.37
CA TYR A 89 21.31 -2.58 18.51
C TYR A 89 21.19 -1.10 18.12
N TRP A 90 21.78 -0.71 16.99
CA TRP A 90 21.73 0.67 16.50
C TRP A 90 20.33 1.05 16.01
N ILE A 91 19.62 0.14 15.34
CA ILE A 91 18.24 0.35 14.92
C ILE A 91 17.32 0.47 16.15
N GLU A 92 17.45 -0.44 17.13
CA GLU A 92 16.70 -0.38 18.38
C GLU A 92 16.96 0.92 19.16
N SER A 93 18.19 1.43 19.15
CA SER A 93 18.53 2.73 19.78
C SER A 93 17.78 3.89 19.10
N ALA A 94 17.67 3.89 17.77
CA ALA A 94 16.87 4.88 17.05
C ALA A 94 15.36 4.69 17.28
N THR A 95 14.89 3.46 17.44
CA THR A 95 13.49 3.16 17.78
C THR A 95 13.14 3.77 19.13
N VAL A 96 13.96 3.54 20.16
CA VAL A 96 13.76 4.10 21.51
C VAL A 96 13.78 5.63 21.48
N LEU A 97 14.68 6.24 20.70
CA LEU A 97 14.72 7.70 20.53
C LEU A 97 13.41 8.24 19.96
N MET A 98 12.91 7.64 18.86
CA MET A 98 11.66 8.11 18.23
C MET A 98 10.43 7.84 19.07
N GLU A 99 10.43 6.75 19.84
CA GLU A 99 9.40 6.43 20.81
C GLU A 99 9.35 7.46 21.97
N ALA A 100 10.51 7.84 22.51
CA ALA A 100 10.60 8.90 23.52
C ALA A 100 10.11 10.27 22.99
N VAL A 101 10.34 10.55 21.71
CA VAL A 101 9.76 11.74 21.06
C VAL A 101 8.25 11.66 21.00
N ALA A 102 7.67 10.51 20.60
CA ALA A 102 6.23 10.34 20.55
C ALA A 102 5.58 10.48 21.93
N GLU A 103 6.22 9.94 22.98
CA GLU A 103 5.79 10.09 24.36
C GLU A 103 5.86 11.55 24.84
N SER A 104 6.98 12.24 24.58
CA SER A 104 7.13 13.66 24.92
C SER A 104 6.08 14.53 24.23
N VAL A 105 5.79 14.27 22.95
CA VAL A 105 4.71 14.96 22.22
C VAL A 105 3.35 14.67 22.86
N ASN A 106 3.07 13.43 23.25
CA ASN A 106 1.83 13.06 23.93
C ASN A 106 1.69 13.77 25.28
N GLU A 107 2.75 13.87 26.08
CA GLU A 107 2.75 14.62 27.34
C GLU A 107 2.50 16.12 27.13
N ILE A 108 3.17 16.74 26.15
CA ILE A 108 2.97 18.16 25.81
C ILE A 108 1.51 18.43 25.43
N ILE A 109 0.89 17.57 24.63
CA ILE A 109 -0.49 17.76 24.16
C ILE A 109 -1.52 17.45 25.26
N THR A 110 -1.26 16.47 26.13
CA THR A 110 -2.20 16.07 27.20
C THR A 110 -2.13 16.95 28.45
N SER A 111 -1.00 17.63 28.69
CA SER A 111 -0.80 18.48 29.89
C SER A 111 -1.57 19.82 29.89
N GLY A 112 -2.32 20.13 28.84
CA GLY A 112 -3.21 21.30 28.75
C GLY A 112 -2.62 22.48 27.97
N PRO A 113 -3.42 23.52 27.66
CA PRO A 113 -2.99 24.62 26.80
C PRO A 113 -2.02 25.56 27.53
N THR A 114 -0.73 25.43 27.25
CA THR A 114 0.23 26.53 27.41
C THR A 114 0.26 27.34 26.11
N SER A 115 0.57 28.64 26.18
CA SER A 115 0.69 29.49 24.97
C SER A 115 1.81 29.04 24.02
N ASP A 116 2.66 28.09 24.45
CA ASP A 116 3.97 27.81 23.87
C ASP A 116 4.10 26.34 23.40
N ILE A 117 2.98 25.65 23.12
CA ILE A 117 2.99 24.24 22.65
C ILE A 117 3.88 24.08 21.40
N LEU A 118 3.79 25.01 20.45
CA LEU A 118 4.59 24.93 19.21
C LEU A 118 6.09 25.05 19.48
N GLU A 119 6.48 25.96 20.39
CA GLU A 119 7.88 26.13 20.80
C GLU A 119 8.38 24.90 21.57
N SER A 120 7.54 24.33 22.43
CA SER A 120 7.85 23.10 23.18
C SER A 120 8.08 21.90 22.25
N LEU A 121 7.26 21.75 21.20
CA LEU A 121 7.46 20.74 20.17
C LEU A 121 8.77 20.98 19.40
N GLN A 122 9.06 22.21 19.03
CA GLN A 122 10.32 22.56 18.38
C GLN A 122 11.53 22.25 19.26
N HIS A 123 11.48 22.59 20.55
CA HIS A 123 12.54 22.26 21.52
C HIS A 123 12.77 20.75 21.65
N THR A 124 11.71 19.96 21.68
CA THR A 124 11.79 18.49 21.68
C THR A 124 12.53 17.98 20.43
N LEU A 125 12.24 18.57 19.27
CA LEU A 125 12.90 18.21 18.00
C LEU A 125 14.34 18.75 17.89
N PHE A 126 14.65 19.91 18.47
CA PHE A 126 16.02 20.42 18.54
C PHE A 126 16.91 19.54 19.44
N GLY A 127 16.32 18.88 20.44
CA GLY A 127 16.98 17.92 21.32
C GLY A 127 17.23 16.54 20.68
N LEU A 128 16.77 16.30 19.44
CA LEU A 128 16.99 15.02 18.75
C LEU A 128 18.48 14.73 18.56
N ASP A 129 18.91 13.54 19.01
CA ASP A 129 20.25 13.05 18.72
C ASP A 129 20.35 12.53 17.28
N TYR A 130 20.60 13.44 16.34
CA TYR A 130 20.85 13.10 14.94
C TYR A 130 22.03 12.15 14.73
N THR A 131 22.97 12.05 15.69
CA THR A 131 24.09 11.11 15.57
C THR A 131 23.59 9.66 15.67
N SER A 132 22.64 9.39 16.56
CA SER A 132 21.98 8.08 16.68
C SER A 132 21.21 7.71 15.41
N LEU A 133 20.50 8.65 14.78
CA LEU A 133 19.81 8.41 13.50
C LEU A 133 20.79 8.13 12.35
N ASN A 134 21.92 8.84 12.31
CA ASN A 134 22.96 8.61 11.30
C ASN A 134 23.66 7.25 11.49
N VAL A 135 23.89 6.82 12.74
CA VAL A 135 24.41 5.48 13.05
C VAL A 135 23.41 4.40 12.63
N ALA A 136 22.12 4.59 12.93
CA ALA A 136 21.06 3.69 12.49
C ALA A 136 20.89 3.67 10.97
N THR A 137 21.16 4.77 10.26
CA THR A 137 21.18 4.81 8.80
C THR A 137 22.19 3.83 8.23
N ASN A 138 23.42 3.81 8.76
CA ASN A 138 24.45 2.85 8.36
C ASN A 138 24.03 1.41 8.70
N ALA A 139 23.40 1.21 9.86
CA ALA A 139 22.86 -0.10 10.25
C ALA A 139 21.78 -0.62 9.30
N LEU A 140 20.87 0.25 8.84
CA LEU A 140 19.84 -0.09 7.86
C LEU A 140 20.45 -0.42 6.49
N VAL A 141 21.49 0.30 6.06
CA VAL A 141 22.24 -0.04 4.85
C VAL A 141 22.83 -1.44 4.98
N VAL A 142 23.50 -1.74 6.10
CA VAL A 142 24.04 -3.09 6.37
C VAL A 142 22.92 -4.13 6.32
N PHE A 143 21.81 -3.91 7.02
CA PHE A 143 20.67 -4.83 7.03
C PHE A 143 20.12 -5.09 5.62
N SER A 144 19.96 -4.04 4.80
CA SER A 144 19.49 -4.17 3.41
C SER A 144 20.45 -5.00 2.54
N MET A 145 21.77 -4.86 2.74
CA MET A 145 22.77 -5.70 2.07
C MET A 145 22.61 -7.17 2.46
N PHE A 146 22.43 -7.47 3.75
CA PHE A 146 22.20 -8.83 4.22
C PHE A 146 20.94 -9.45 3.62
N CYS A 147 19.81 -8.72 3.63
CA CYS A 147 18.57 -9.17 3.00
C CYS A 147 18.77 -9.54 1.52
N MET A 148 19.47 -8.70 0.77
CA MET A 148 19.76 -8.94 -0.65
C MET A 148 20.72 -10.12 -0.87
N LEU A 149 21.82 -10.18 -0.13
CA LEU A 149 22.88 -11.18 -0.32
C LEU A 149 22.40 -12.58 0.07
N ILE A 150 21.65 -12.69 1.16
CA ILE A 150 21.05 -13.96 1.59
C ILE A 150 19.96 -14.39 0.59
N GLY A 151 19.16 -13.45 0.09
CA GLY A 151 18.17 -13.72 -0.97
C GLY A 151 18.78 -14.20 -2.30
N GLN A 152 20.00 -13.79 -2.64
CA GLN A 152 20.71 -14.29 -3.83
C GLN A 152 21.28 -15.71 -3.62
N ASN A 153 21.73 -16.01 -2.40
CA ASN A 153 22.28 -17.32 -2.07
C ASN A 153 21.21 -18.42 -2.09
N THR A 154 19.97 -18.13 -1.65
CA THR A 154 18.86 -19.09 -1.70
C THR A 154 18.42 -19.43 -3.13
N VAL A 155 18.57 -18.51 -4.10
CA VAL A 155 18.24 -18.75 -5.51
C VAL A 155 19.36 -19.49 -6.27
N ASN A 156 20.63 -19.31 -5.87
CA ASN A 156 21.78 -19.91 -6.57
C ASN A 156 22.23 -21.28 -6.01
N ASN A 157 21.81 -21.65 -4.79
CA ASN A 157 22.30 -22.85 -4.09
C ASN A 157 21.54 -24.15 -4.34
N GLU A 158 20.90 -24.33 -5.50
CA GLU A 158 20.49 -25.69 -5.91
C GLU A 158 21.70 -26.58 -6.29
N ASN A 159 22.94 -26.05 -6.34
CA ASN A 159 24.08 -26.82 -6.86
C ASN A 159 25.46 -26.74 -6.14
N LYS A 160 25.62 -26.16 -4.94
CA LYS A 160 26.91 -26.25 -4.21
C LYS A 160 26.78 -26.34 -2.68
N ASN A 161 27.50 -27.30 -2.11
CA ASN A 161 27.75 -27.46 -0.68
C ASN A 161 28.68 -26.35 -0.16
N ASP A 162 28.15 -25.15 0.08
CA ASP A 162 28.91 -24.09 0.74
C ASP A 162 28.68 -24.14 2.26
N GLN A 163 29.73 -24.47 3.02
CA GLN A 163 29.75 -24.53 4.49
C GLN A 163 29.70 -23.15 5.18
N ASN A 164 29.51 -22.05 4.44
CA ASN A 164 29.65 -20.67 4.94
C ASN A 164 28.34 -19.86 4.98
N SER A 165 27.18 -20.51 5.01
CA SER A 165 25.91 -19.79 5.09
C SER A 165 25.42 -19.66 6.53
N LEU A 166 24.96 -18.45 6.90
CA LEU A 166 24.12 -18.25 8.09
C LEU A 166 23.03 -19.32 8.13
N ARG A 167 22.78 -19.91 9.30
CA ARG A 167 21.66 -20.85 9.46
C ARG A 167 20.36 -20.13 9.10
N PRO A 168 19.56 -20.64 8.15
CA PRO A 168 18.32 -19.97 7.70
C PRO A 168 17.37 -19.62 8.85
N ASP A 169 17.20 -20.53 9.82
CA ASP A 169 16.27 -20.34 10.94
C ASP A 169 16.71 -19.20 11.90
N ASP A 170 18.02 -19.07 12.15
CA ASP A 170 18.58 -18.02 13.01
C ASP A 170 18.55 -16.64 12.31
N TRP A 171 18.70 -16.63 10.99
CA TRP A 171 18.54 -15.44 10.15
C TRP A 171 17.11 -14.91 10.22
N ASP A 172 16.12 -15.77 9.96
CA ASP A 172 14.71 -15.35 9.87
C ASP A 172 14.23 -14.76 11.20
N LEU A 173 14.58 -15.38 12.33
CA LEU A 173 14.26 -14.83 13.65
C LEU A 173 14.91 -13.46 13.90
N THR A 174 16.16 -13.29 13.48
CA THR A 174 16.90 -12.03 13.65
C THR A 174 16.34 -10.94 12.74
N LYS A 175 16.06 -11.29 11.48
CA LYS A 175 15.42 -10.43 10.48
C LYS A 175 14.07 -9.93 10.98
N ASP A 176 13.22 -10.82 11.50
CA ASP A 176 11.92 -10.49 12.06
C ASP A 176 12.01 -9.48 13.21
N LYS A 177 12.98 -9.66 14.11
CA LYS A 177 13.18 -8.72 15.24
C LYS A 177 13.65 -7.35 14.78
N ILE A 178 14.55 -7.30 13.79
CA ILE A 178 15.00 -6.03 13.20
C ILE A 178 13.83 -5.33 12.50
N LEU A 179 13.09 -6.05 11.65
CA LEU A 179 11.92 -5.51 10.96
C LEU A 179 10.83 -5.04 11.93
N GLN A 180 10.61 -5.74 13.04
CA GLN A 180 9.70 -5.29 14.11
C GLN A 180 10.16 -3.94 14.69
N GLY A 181 11.46 -3.76 14.95
CA GLY A 181 12.02 -2.48 15.41
C GLY A 181 11.88 -1.34 14.39
N ILE A 182 12.06 -1.65 13.10
CA ILE A 182 11.88 -0.70 11.99
C ILE A 182 10.41 -0.27 11.88
N LEU A 183 9.46 -1.21 12.00
CA LEU A 183 8.03 -0.88 11.98
C LEU A 183 7.62 -0.04 13.19
N ARG A 184 8.13 -0.33 14.39
CA ARG A 184 7.91 0.51 15.58
C ARG A 184 8.45 1.92 15.40
N LEU A 185 9.60 2.06 14.73
CA LEU A 185 10.17 3.36 14.41
C LEU A 185 9.28 4.15 13.42
N LEU A 186 8.71 3.47 12.42
CA LEU A 186 7.70 4.03 11.52
C LEU A 186 6.44 4.47 12.29
N PHE A 187 5.92 3.62 13.18
CA PHE A 187 4.74 3.95 13.97
C PHE A 187 5.00 5.10 14.94
N ALA A 188 6.14 5.13 15.63
CA ALA A 188 6.48 6.19 16.57
C ALA A 188 6.52 7.58 15.91
N THR A 189 7.15 7.70 14.73
CA THR A 189 7.16 8.99 14.02
C THR A 189 5.77 9.38 13.52
N GLY A 190 4.95 8.42 13.09
CA GLY A 190 3.57 8.68 12.68
C GLY A 190 2.68 9.07 13.85
N ALA A 191 2.84 8.41 15.01
CA ALA A 191 2.11 8.71 16.23
C ALA A 191 2.41 10.13 16.69
N ALA A 192 3.68 10.53 16.75
CA ALA A 192 4.07 11.90 17.09
C ALA A 192 3.34 12.94 16.21
N GLU A 193 3.25 12.69 14.90
CA GLU A 193 2.53 13.59 13.97
C GLU A 193 1.01 13.54 14.18
N ALA A 194 0.43 12.35 14.36
CA ALA A 194 -1.01 12.17 14.59
C ALA A 194 -1.48 12.86 15.87
N ILE A 195 -0.67 12.74 16.93
CA ILE A 195 -0.92 13.32 18.25
C ILE A 195 -0.80 14.85 18.15
N ALA A 196 0.27 15.37 17.55
CA ALA A 196 0.42 16.81 17.32
C ALA A 196 -0.71 17.37 16.43
N GLY A 197 -1.14 16.60 15.42
CA GLY A 197 -2.25 16.96 14.54
C GLY A 197 -3.61 17.05 15.23
N SER A 198 -3.82 16.30 16.31
CA SER A 198 -5.05 16.41 17.12
C SER A 198 -5.22 17.79 17.77
N TYR A 199 -4.11 18.52 17.98
CA TYR A 199 -4.11 19.87 18.50
C TYR A 199 -4.21 20.93 17.38
N SER A 200 -3.33 20.85 16.37
CA SER A 200 -3.45 21.72 15.19
C SER A 200 -2.70 21.16 13.96
N PRO A 201 -3.12 21.53 12.73
CA PRO A 201 -2.39 21.20 11.50
C PRO A 201 -0.95 21.74 11.50
N MET A 202 -0.72 22.90 12.14
CA MET A 202 0.60 23.50 12.25
C MET A 202 1.55 22.67 13.12
N ALA A 203 1.05 22.14 14.24
CA ALA A 203 1.82 21.26 15.11
C ALA A 203 2.19 19.94 14.40
N SER A 204 1.26 19.34 13.66
CA SER A 204 1.55 18.20 12.77
C SER A 204 2.64 18.54 11.75
N SER A 205 2.56 19.71 11.08
CA SER A 205 3.57 20.15 10.12
C SER A 205 4.96 20.33 10.74
N VAL A 206 5.08 20.71 12.01
CA VAL A 206 6.36 20.81 12.71
C VAL A 206 7.01 19.44 12.87
N ILE A 207 6.25 18.44 13.35
CA ILE A 207 6.74 17.06 13.45
C ILE A 207 7.11 16.52 12.07
N ALA A 208 6.25 16.71 11.07
CA ALA A 208 6.48 16.23 9.71
C ALA A 208 7.76 16.83 9.09
N SER A 209 8.03 18.12 9.32
CA SER A 209 9.21 18.82 8.81
C SER A 209 10.53 18.24 9.35
N SER A 210 10.52 17.68 10.56
CA SER A 210 11.72 17.06 11.15
C SER A 210 12.28 15.93 10.30
N ARG A 211 11.41 15.18 9.60
CA ARG A 211 11.80 14.05 8.74
C ARG A 211 12.62 14.48 7.53
N LEU A 212 12.44 15.72 7.07
CA LEU A 212 13.11 16.23 5.86
C LEU A 212 14.63 16.34 6.04
N SER A 213 15.09 16.57 7.27
CA SER A 213 16.52 16.64 7.60
C SER A 213 17.27 15.31 7.41
N VAL A 214 16.54 14.18 7.46
CA VAL A 214 17.06 12.81 7.41
C VAL A 214 16.25 11.95 6.42
N CYS A 215 15.92 12.50 5.25
CA CYS A 215 15.08 11.79 4.25
C CYS A 215 15.61 10.40 3.87
N TYR A 216 16.92 10.24 3.72
CA TYR A 216 17.53 8.97 3.32
C TYR A 216 17.38 7.88 4.39
N PHE A 217 17.44 8.26 5.67
CA PHE A 217 17.15 7.36 6.77
C PHE A 217 15.71 6.83 6.66
N TRP A 218 14.74 7.72 6.47
CA TRP A 218 13.34 7.35 6.34
C TRP A 218 13.03 6.54 5.08
N GLU A 219 13.76 6.75 3.98
CA GLU A 219 13.69 5.91 2.77
C GLU A 219 14.09 4.46 3.06
N LEU A 220 15.17 4.25 3.82
CA LEU A 220 15.62 2.91 4.21
C LEU A 220 14.64 2.24 5.17
N VAL A 221 14.10 2.98 6.14
CA VAL A 221 13.04 2.53 7.06
C VAL A 221 11.82 2.09 6.26
N ALA A 222 11.33 2.94 5.35
CA ALA A 222 10.16 2.67 4.52
C ALA A 222 10.35 1.43 3.63
N THR A 223 11.48 1.33 2.94
CA THR A 223 11.78 0.20 2.05
C THR A 223 11.80 -1.11 2.83
N SER A 224 12.48 -1.12 3.98
CA SER A 224 12.54 -2.30 4.87
C SER A 224 11.17 -2.65 5.45
N ALA A 225 10.35 -1.65 5.79
CA ALA A 225 9.01 -1.86 6.32
C ALA A 225 8.06 -2.49 5.28
N VAL A 226 8.18 -2.11 4.00
CA VAL A 226 7.40 -2.72 2.90
C VAL A 226 7.72 -4.19 2.71
N GLU A 227 8.99 -4.59 2.88
CA GLU A 227 9.44 -5.98 2.74
C GLU A 227 9.06 -6.88 3.93
N SER A 228 8.43 -6.32 4.97
CA SER A 228 8.05 -7.08 6.16
C SER A 228 6.88 -8.04 5.90
N SER A 229 6.92 -9.20 6.56
CA SER A 229 5.86 -10.21 6.46
C SER A 229 4.63 -9.84 7.29
N ALA A 230 3.49 -10.46 6.98
CA ALA A 230 2.23 -10.25 7.69
C ALA A 230 2.35 -10.48 9.21
N HIS A 231 3.04 -11.54 9.65
CA HIS A 231 3.19 -11.85 11.08
C HIS A 231 4.09 -10.85 11.82
N VAL A 232 5.12 -10.32 11.17
CA VAL A 232 5.98 -9.27 11.76
C VAL A 232 5.19 -7.98 11.91
N ARG A 233 4.40 -7.62 10.90
CA ARG A 233 3.49 -6.46 10.96
C ARG A 233 2.48 -6.57 12.09
N GLU A 234 1.84 -7.73 12.23
CA GLU A 234 0.90 -7.99 13.33
C GLU A 234 1.56 -7.85 14.71
N ARG A 235 2.75 -8.44 14.88
CA ARG A 235 3.50 -8.36 16.14
C ARG A 235 3.94 -6.93 16.46
N ALA A 236 4.36 -6.17 15.45
CA ALA A 236 4.74 -4.78 15.61
C ALA A 236 3.55 -3.92 16.02
N VAL A 237 2.38 -4.09 15.39
CA VAL A 237 1.13 -3.38 15.74
C VAL A 237 0.72 -3.72 17.17
N LYS A 238 0.64 -5.00 17.54
CA LYS A 238 0.31 -5.42 18.91
C LYS A 238 1.29 -4.86 19.95
N SER A 239 2.58 -4.85 19.63
CA SER A 239 3.61 -4.27 20.49
C SER A 239 3.45 -2.76 20.63
N PHE A 240 3.11 -2.05 19.55
CA PHE A 240 2.97 -0.60 19.57
C PHE A 240 1.66 -0.16 20.23
N ASP A 241 0.54 -0.81 19.92
CA ASP A 241 -0.76 -0.52 20.52
C ASP A 241 -0.85 -0.90 22.01
N SER A 242 0.12 -1.67 22.52
CA SER A 242 0.27 -1.87 23.97
C SER A 242 0.75 -0.60 24.70
N TRP A 243 1.26 0.39 23.97
CA TRP A 243 1.64 1.68 24.52
C TRP A 243 0.39 2.54 24.78
N ILE A 244 0.40 3.27 25.89
CA ILE A 244 -0.70 4.17 26.27
C ILE A 244 -0.49 5.54 25.60
N LEU A 245 -0.42 5.55 24.28
CA LEU A 245 -0.46 6.78 23.48
C LEU A 245 -1.90 7.09 23.06
N SER A 246 -2.20 8.36 22.83
CA SER A 246 -3.53 8.78 22.36
C SER A 246 -3.86 8.33 20.93
N ARG A 247 -2.84 7.90 20.16
CA ARG A 247 -2.97 7.36 18.79
C ARG A 247 -2.18 6.07 18.66
N GLY A 248 -2.82 5.02 18.14
CA GLY A 248 -2.21 3.71 17.87
C GLY A 248 -1.52 3.61 16.51
N ALA A 249 -1.10 2.41 16.13
CA ALA A 249 -0.32 2.14 14.92
C ALA A 249 -1.07 2.53 13.63
N VAL A 250 -2.38 2.26 13.55
CA VAL A 250 -3.20 2.61 12.36
C VAL A 250 -3.31 4.13 12.18
N GLY A 251 -3.60 4.88 13.26
CA GLY A 251 -3.63 6.35 13.21
C GLY A 251 -2.28 6.95 12.85
N SER A 252 -1.19 6.31 13.30
CA SER A 252 0.18 6.68 12.95
C SER A 252 0.45 6.55 11.45
N LEU A 253 0.01 5.45 10.83
CA LEU A 253 0.13 5.22 9.39
C LEU A 253 -0.68 6.24 8.60
N TYR A 254 -1.89 6.59 9.05
CA TYR A 254 -2.69 7.64 8.40
C TYR A 254 -2.03 9.02 8.45
N ALA A 255 -1.44 9.39 9.59
CA ALA A 255 -0.71 10.66 9.70
C ALA A 255 0.47 10.74 8.73
N ILE A 256 1.20 9.63 8.54
CA ILE A 256 2.27 9.56 7.53
C ILE A 256 1.73 9.66 6.11
N LEU A 257 0.64 8.94 5.83
CA LEU A 257 0.04 8.86 4.49
C LEU A 257 -0.51 10.22 4.03
N PHE A 258 -1.15 10.96 4.92
CA PHE A 258 -1.78 12.26 4.65
C PHE A 258 -0.97 13.46 5.17
N SER A 259 0.34 13.25 5.35
CA SER A 259 1.23 14.27 5.92
C SER A 259 1.33 15.52 5.03
N SER A 260 1.35 16.70 5.68
CA SER A 260 1.56 17.99 5.00
C SER A 260 2.98 18.19 4.46
N LYS A 261 3.96 17.40 4.92
CA LYS A 261 5.35 17.39 4.46
C LYS A 261 5.74 15.98 4.00
N PRO A 262 5.32 15.57 2.80
CA PRO A 262 5.47 14.19 2.37
C PRO A 262 6.95 13.80 2.17
N VAL A 263 7.27 12.56 2.53
CA VAL A 263 8.53 11.88 2.26
C VAL A 263 8.18 10.65 1.45
N PRO A 264 8.27 10.67 0.10
CA PRO A 264 7.63 9.75 -0.84
C PRO A 264 7.56 8.28 -0.40
N TYR A 265 8.69 7.73 0.05
CA TYR A 265 8.80 6.34 0.47
C TYR A 265 8.00 6.03 1.73
N LEU A 266 7.88 6.98 2.67
CA LEU A 266 7.04 6.81 3.85
C LEU A 266 5.55 6.80 3.49
N GLN A 267 5.08 7.65 2.56
CA GLN A 267 3.70 7.58 2.08
C GLN A 267 3.41 6.22 1.43
N TYR A 268 4.32 5.77 0.56
CA TYR A 268 4.20 4.48 -0.11
C TYR A 268 4.17 3.32 0.91
N ALA A 269 5.09 3.32 1.89
CA ALA A 269 5.12 2.31 2.92
C ALA A 269 3.85 2.32 3.79
N ALA A 270 3.37 3.50 4.18
CA ALA A 270 2.14 3.63 4.95
C ALA A 270 0.94 3.06 4.17
N TYR A 271 0.83 3.37 2.89
CA TYR A 271 -0.20 2.82 2.02
C TYR A 271 -0.13 1.30 1.92
N VAL A 272 1.04 0.74 1.61
CA VAL A 272 1.22 -0.71 1.46
C VAL A 272 0.84 -1.43 2.74
N ILE A 273 1.26 -0.91 3.89
CA ILE A 273 0.95 -1.51 5.20
C ILE A 273 -0.55 -1.41 5.50
N LEU A 274 -1.20 -0.26 5.24
CA LEU A 274 -2.64 -0.08 5.45
C LEU A 274 -3.51 -0.92 4.51
N SER A 275 -3.03 -1.23 3.30
CA SER A 275 -3.77 -1.98 2.28
C SER A 275 -3.55 -3.50 2.33
N SER A 276 -2.71 -4.01 3.24
CA SER A 276 -2.36 -5.43 3.28
C SER A 276 -2.64 -6.09 4.63
N GLU A 277 -2.89 -7.39 4.58
CA GLU A 277 -3.22 -8.19 5.77
C GLU A 277 -2.06 -8.28 6.77
N PRO A 278 -2.33 -8.28 8.09
CA PRO A 278 -3.65 -8.25 8.74
C PRO A 278 -4.17 -6.83 9.06
N ILE A 279 -3.47 -5.79 8.63
CA ILE A 279 -3.74 -4.41 9.05
C ILE A 279 -4.92 -3.82 8.25
N ALA A 280 -5.14 -4.31 7.03
CA ALA A 280 -6.26 -3.91 6.18
C ALA A 280 -7.62 -3.98 6.90
N ASP A 281 -7.86 -5.03 7.70
CA ASP A 281 -9.10 -5.19 8.48
C ASP A 281 -9.27 -4.13 9.58
N LEU A 282 -8.18 -3.60 10.13
CA LEU A 282 -8.17 -2.56 11.17
C LEU A 282 -8.18 -1.13 10.60
N ALA A 283 -7.93 -0.99 9.30
CA ALA A 283 -7.70 0.30 8.66
C ALA A 283 -8.95 1.18 8.59
N PHE A 284 -10.16 0.62 8.50
CA PHE A 284 -11.39 1.39 8.27
C PHE A 284 -12.28 1.54 9.51
N VAL A 285 -12.25 0.56 10.41
CA VAL A 285 -13.15 0.52 11.58
C VAL A 285 -12.42 0.99 12.83
N SER A 286 -13.04 1.94 13.53
CA SER A 286 -12.64 2.26 14.89
C SER A 286 -13.03 1.10 15.81
N GLN A 287 -12.05 0.42 16.41
CA GLN A 287 -12.32 -0.38 17.60
C GLN A 287 -12.52 0.62 18.74
N GLU A 288 -13.77 1.00 19.00
CA GLU A 288 -14.07 1.59 20.30
C GLU A 288 -13.77 0.51 21.35
N THR A 289 -12.68 0.68 22.07
CA THR A 289 -12.56 0.10 23.40
C THR A 289 -13.71 0.69 24.19
N SER A 290 -14.76 -0.09 24.42
CA SER A 290 -15.80 0.20 25.40
C SER A 290 -15.16 0.22 26.79
N SER A 291 -14.43 1.28 27.10
CA SER A 291 -13.84 1.57 28.39
C SER A 291 -14.41 2.88 28.91
N LEU A 292 -15.74 3.00 28.92
CA LEU A 292 -16.48 3.98 29.71
C LEU A 292 -17.75 3.31 30.25
N ASN A 293 -17.71 3.02 31.56
CA ASN A 293 -18.82 2.78 32.49
C ASN A 293 -19.66 1.50 32.37
N LYS A 294 -19.12 0.39 32.89
CA LYS A 294 -19.88 -0.78 33.39
C LYS A 294 -20.70 -0.50 34.68
N LYS A 295 -21.26 0.70 34.85
CA LYS A 295 -22.04 1.04 36.07
C LYS A 295 -23.47 1.53 35.87
N ASP A 296 -23.94 1.75 34.64
CA ASP A 296 -25.32 2.23 34.41
C ASP A 296 -26.14 1.26 33.54
N ILE A 297 -26.20 -0.01 33.92
CA ILE A 297 -27.24 -0.93 33.42
C ILE A 297 -27.95 -1.55 34.63
N ILE A 298 -28.76 -0.73 35.29
CA ILE A 298 -29.98 -1.17 35.94
C ILE A 298 -31.06 -0.24 35.40
N ASP A 299 -32.13 -0.84 34.89
CA ASP A 299 -33.34 -0.21 34.33
C ASP A 299 -33.23 0.45 32.95
N LYS A 300 -33.25 -0.36 31.88
CA LYS A 300 -34.09 -0.11 30.70
C LYS A 300 -34.58 -1.42 30.07
N ASP A 301 -35.83 -1.38 29.60
CA ASP A 301 -36.69 -2.49 29.16
C ASP A 301 -36.06 -3.48 28.15
N PRO A 302 -36.47 -4.77 28.14
CA PRO A 302 -35.89 -5.80 27.26
C PRO A 302 -36.49 -5.85 25.85
N LEU A 303 -37.20 -4.81 25.38
CA LEU A 303 -37.98 -4.86 24.14
C LEU A 303 -37.58 -3.81 23.09
N ASP A 304 -36.29 -3.46 23.01
CA ASP A 304 -35.75 -2.66 21.90
C ASP A 304 -34.26 -3.00 21.66
N SER A 305 -33.97 -4.26 21.31
CA SER A 305 -32.61 -4.75 21.01
C SER A 305 -32.33 -4.86 19.51
N SER A 306 -32.83 -3.91 18.71
CA SER A 306 -32.37 -3.69 17.33
C SER A 306 -31.53 -2.41 17.22
N LEU A 307 -30.57 -2.24 18.12
CA LEU A 307 -29.48 -1.29 17.89
C LEU A 307 -28.61 -1.86 16.76
N GLU A 308 -28.96 -1.52 15.52
CA GLU A 308 -28.04 -1.57 14.39
C GLU A 308 -26.72 -0.92 14.84
N THR A 309 -25.68 -1.73 15.05
CA THR A 309 -24.36 -1.23 15.37
C THR A 309 -23.84 -0.46 14.17
N LYS A 310 -24.07 0.86 14.20
CA LYS A 310 -23.57 1.85 13.26
C LYS A 310 -22.06 1.89 13.44
N ILE A 311 -21.35 1.05 12.69
CA ILE A 311 -19.88 1.04 12.70
C ILE A 311 -19.41 2.39 12.18
N GLN A 312 -18.70 3.14 13.02
CA GLN A 312 -18.15 4.43 12.69
C GLN A 312 -16.82 4.24 11.94
N LEU A 313 -16.74 4.83 10.74
CA LEU A 313 -15.48 4.93 10.01
C LEU A 313 -14.47 5.72 10.84
N ARG A 314 -13.20 5.33 10.76
CA ARG A 314 -12.11 6.10 11.34
C ARG A 314 -12.13 7.55 10.83
N GLU A 315 -11.97 8.50 11.74
CA GLU A 315 -12.01 9.94 11.44
C GLU A 315 -10.96 10.32 10.38
N GLU A 316 -9.80 9.67 10.41
CA GLU A 316 -8.68 9.96 9.53
C GLU A 316 -9.00 9.70 8.04
N ILE A 317 -9.92 8.78 7.75
CA ILE A 317 -10.32 8.44 6.37
C ILE A 317 -11.71 8.94 6.02
N SER A 318 -12.62 9.03 7.00
CA SER A 318 -13.98 9.54 6.77
C SER A 318 -13.95 10.97 6.25
N VAL A 319 -13.05 11.82 6.79
CA VAL A 319 -12.88 13.21 6.34
C VAL A 319 -12.62 13.31 4.85
N PHE A 320 -11.93 12.35 4.23
CA PHE A 320 -11.63 12.36 2.79
C PHE A 320 -12.68 11.66 1.93
N LEU A 321 -13.32 10.60 2.44
CA LEU A 321 -14.37 9.87 1.73
C LEU A 321 -15.71 10.64 1.72
N GLU A 322 -15.99 11.36 2.81
CA GLU A 322 -17.23 12.12 3.02
C GLU A 322 -17.05 13.62 2.71
N LYS A 323 -15.82 14.10 2.43
CA LYS A 323 -15.58 15.51 2.07
C LYS A 323 -16.51 15.91 0.94
N SER A 324 -17.15 17.08 1.06
CA SER A 324 -17.99 17.59 -0.02
C SER A 324 -17.09 17.93 -1.21
N ILE A 325 -17.19 17.12 -2.27
CA ILE A 325 -16.22 17.13 -3.39
C ILE A 325 -16.38 18.39 -4.28
N TYR A 326 -17.43 19.19 -4.06
CA TYR A 326 -17.59 20.51 -4.68
C TYR A 326 -16.47 21.49 -4.29
N GLU A 327 -15.85 21.34 -3.12
CA GLU A 327 -14.69 22.14 -2.72
C GLU A 327 -13.37 21.65 -3.35
N ILE A 328 -13.34 20.42 -3.90
CA ILE A 328 -12.12 19.75 -4.41
C ILE A 328 -11.99 19.88 -5.93
N ILE A 329 -13.12 19.90 -6.65
CA ILE A 329 -13.17 20.03 -8.12
C ILE A 329 -12.46 21.31 -8.59
N ASP A 330 -12.55 22.39 -7.80
CA ASP A 330 -11.97 23.69 -8.13
C ASP A 330 -10.51 23.84 -7.65
N LEU A 331 -9.98 22.84 -6.93
CA LEU A 331 -8.58 22.85 -6.49
C LEU A 331 -7.64 22.54 -7.65
N ASP A 332 -6.40 23.05 -7.51
CA ASP A 332 -5.31 22.72 -8.42
C ASP A 332 -5.16 21.20 -8.59
N ILE A 333 -4.79 20.79 -9.80
CA ILE A 333 -4.69 19.39 -10.22
C ILE A 333 -3.71 18.66 -9.28
N VAL A 334 -2.63 19.31 -8.87
CA VAL A 334 -1.62 18.73 -7.99
C VAL A 334 -1.81 19.07 -6.50
N ALA A 335 -2.97 19.61 -6.11
CA ALA A 335 -3.25 20.00 -4.73
C ALA A 335 -3.18 18.79 -3.77
N PRO A 336 -2.52 18.90 -2.60
CA PRO A 336 -2.39 17.80 -1.64
C PRO A 336 -3.73 17.18 -1.23
N ASP A 337 -4.75 18.01 -0.95
CA ASP A 337 -6.09 17.55 -0.58
C ASP A 337 -6.71 16.64 -1.65
N ARG A 338 -6.50 16.97 -2.92
CA ARG A 338 -7.01 16.18 -4.04
C ARG A 338 -6.31 14.83 -4.14
N VAL A 339 -4.99 14.81 -3.94
CA VAL A 339 -4.21 13.57 -3.87
C VAL A 339 -4.67 12.71 -2.69
N HIS A 340 -4.91 13.31 -1.51
CA HIS A 340 -5.40 12.59 -0.34
C HIS A 340 -6.76 11.91 -0.57
N VAL A 341 -7.68 12.57 -1.28
CA VAL A 341 -8.95 11.93 -1.68
C VAL A 341 -8.72 10.74 -2.60
N PHE A 342 -7.85 10.85 -3.60
CA PHE A 342 -7.56 9.72 -4.50
C PHE A 342 -6.92 8.55 -3.75
N VAL A 343 -5.98 8.84 -2.86
CA VAL A 343 -5.34 7.85 -1.99
C VAL A 343 -6.37 7.17 -1.09
N ALA A 344 -7.26 7.92 -0.44
CA ALA A 344 -8.32 7.38 0.42
C ALA A 344 -9.29 6.46 -0.35
N TRP A 345 -9.77 6.89 -1.52
CA TRP A 345 -10.62 6.06 -2.38
C TRP A 345 -9.89 4.80 -2.85
N SER A 346 -8.62 4.92 -3.23
CA SER A 346 -7.83 3.77 -3.67
C SER A 346 -7.59 2.75 -2.54
N LEU A 347 -7.37 3.20 -1.30
CA LEU A 347 -7.28 2.33 -0.12
C LEU A 347 -8.58 1.57 0.08
N MET A 348 -9.72 2.27 0.02
CA MET A 348 -11.04 1.65 0.19
C MET A 348 -11.29 0.60 -0.90
N ILE A 349 -11.00 0.93 -2.15
CA ILE A 349 -11.15 -0.02 -3.27
C ILE A 349 -10.23 -1.25 -3.07
N SER A 350 -8.98 -1.03 -2.66
CA SER A 350 -8.01 -2.10 -2.42
C SER A 350 -8.43 -3.03 -1.28
N HIS A 351 -9.00 -2.49 -0.20
CA HIS A 351 -9.54 -3.28 0.90
C HIS A 351 -10.73 -4.14 0.46
N LEU A 352 -11.67 -3.55 -0.28
CA LEU A 352 -12.84 -4.26 -0.79
C LEU A 352 -12.48 -5.38 -1.77
N LEU A 353 -11.39 -5.22 -2.52
CA LEU A 353 -10.87 -6.23 -3.43
C LEU A 353 -10.11 -7.35 -2.69
N SER A 354 -9.50 -7.06 -1.55
CA SER A 354 -8.67 -8.01 -0.79
C SER A 354 -9.49 -8.84 0.21
N SER A 355 -10.51 -8.23 0.84
CA SER A 355 -11.31 -8.83 1.92
C SER A 355 -12.81 -8.74 1.64
N PRO A 356 -13.32 -9.44 0.61
CA PRO A 356 -14.69 -9.25 0.10
C PRO A 356 -15.81 -9.85 0.95
N SER A 357 -15.48 -10.63 1.99
CA SER A 357 -16.45 -11.41 2.79
C SER A 357 -16.60 -10.93 4.24
N THR A 358 -16.04 -9.78 4.58
CA THR A 358 -16.12 -9.22 5.95
C THR A 358 -17.37 -8.34 6.12
N PRO A 359 -17.94 -8.28 7.33
CA PRO A 359 -19.08 -7.40 7.62
C PRO A 359 -18.72 -5.91 7.44
N THR A 360 -17.44 -5.57 7.55
CA THR A 360 -16.88 -4.24 7.26
C THR A 360 -16.98 -3.92 5.77
N THR A 361 -16.59 -4.84 4.91
CA THR A 361 -16.71 -4.73 3.45
C THR A 361 -18.17 -4.58 3.00
N GLU A 362 -19.10 -5.37 3.54
CA GLU A 362 -20.53 -5.23 3.20
C GLU A 362 -21.07 -3.83 3.55
N LYS A 363 -20.69 -3.29 4.71
CA LYS A 363 -21.08 -1.96 5.16
C LYS A 363 -20.41 -0.85 4.34
N LEU A 364 -19.14 -0.98 3.98
CA LEU A 364 -18.46 -0.05 3.06
C LEU A 364 -19.12 -0.03 1.69
N ILE A 365 -19.51 -1.20 1.15
CA ILE A 365 -20.26 -1.30 -0.10
C ILE A 365 -21.62 -0.59 0.03
N GLN A 366 -22.33 -0.77 1.15
CA GLN A 366 -23.56 -0.02 1.41
C GLN A 366 -23.30 1.48 1.47
N HIS A 367 -22.27 1.92 2.17
CA HIS A 367 -21.88 3.33 2.25
C HIS A 367 -21.61 3.91 0.85
N ILE A 368 -20.82 3.25 0.00
CA ILE A 368 -20.57 3.67 -1.39
C ILE A 368 -21.88 3.70 -2.21
N LYS A 369 -22.81 2.77 -1.95
CA LYS A 369 -24.11 2.75 -2.65
C LYS A 369 -24.95 3.98 -2.36
N TYR A 370 -24.96 4.47 -1.12
CA TYR A 370 -25.79 5.59 -0.70
C TYR A 370 -25.09 6.95 -0.80
N THR A 371 -23.76 6.96 -0.87
CA THR A 371 -22.98 8.20 -0.89
C THR A 371 -22.86 8.78 -2.30
N SER A 372 -23.34 10.01 -2.48
CA SER A 372 -23.27 10.78 -3.73
C SER A 372 -21.83 11.03 -4.21
N SER A 373 -20.85 10.98 -3.31
CA SER A 373 -19.41 11.16 -3.56
C SER A 373 -18.83 10.20 -4.60
N SER A 374 -19.43 9.02 -4.81
CA SER A 374 -18.99 8.03 -5.80
C SER A 374 -19.09 8.50 -7.26
N SER A 375 -20.03 9.39 -7.56
CA SER A 375 -20.16 10.01 -8.89
C SER A 375 -19.14 11.14 -9.09
N ILE A 376 -18.87 11.91 -8.03
CA ILE A 376 -18.02 13.10 -8.10
C ILE A 376 -16.53 12.74 -8.13
N ILE A 377 -16.13 11.63 -7.50
CA ILE A 377 -14.75 11.10 -7.66
C ILE A 377 -14.44 10.73 -9.12
N LEU A 378 -15.42 10.21 -9.87
CA LEU A 378 -15.25 9.90 -11.29
C LEU A 378 -15.09 11.18 -12.13
N ASP A 379 -15.86 12.23 -11.83
CA ASP A 379 -15.66 13.55 -12.45
C ASP A 379 -14.25 14.09 -12.17
N CYS A 380 -13.78 13.99 -10.92
CA CYS A 380 -12.44 14.42 -10.53
C CYS A 380 -11.32 13.64 -11.23
N ILE A 381 -11.50 12.32 -11.41
CA ILE A 381 -10.55 11.46 -12.12
C ILE A 381 -10.39 11.91 -13.57
N PHE A 382 -11.50 12.20 -14.25
CA PHE A 382 -11.47 12.56 -15.67
C PHE A 382 -11.04 13.99 -15.96
N GLN A 383 -10.86 14.83 -14.94
CA GLN A 383 -10.10 16.08 -15.08
C GLN A 383 -8.58 15.86 -15.20
N HIS A 384 -8.05 14.72 -14.73
CA HIS A 384 -6.64 14.37 -14.84
C HIS A 384 -6.30 13.60 -16.12
N ILE A 385 -7.28 12.90 -16.66
CA ILE A 385 -7.12 12.14 -17.90
C ILE A 385 -7.35 13.13 -19.06
N PRO A 386 -6.39 13.33 -19.97
CA PRO A 386 -6.50 14.32 -21.04
C PRO A 386 -7.53 13.88 -22.10
N LEU A 387 -8.81 14.16 -21.83
CA LEU A 387 -9.94 13.79 -22.69
C LEU A 387 -9.88 14.44 -24.08
N GLU A 388 -9.21 15.58 -24.23
CA GLU A 388 -9.02 16.25 -25.52
C GLU A 388 -8.24 15.38 -26.51
N LEU A 389 -7.23 14.64 -26.03
CA LEU A 389 -6.44 13.71 -26.83
C LEU A 389 -7.29 12.49 -27.22
N CYS A 390 -8.14 12.01 -26.31
CA CYS A 390 -9.14 10.98 -26.61
C CYS A 390 -10.13 11.44 -27.69
N ALA A 391 -10.69 12.64 -27.55
CA ALA A 391 -11.66 13.20 -28.51
C ALA A 391 -11.02 13.45 -29.89
N ALA A 392 -9.76 13.89 -29.94
CA ALA A 392 -9.01 14.04 -31.17
C ALA A 392 -8.73 12.68 -31.84
N SER A 393 -8.44 11.63 -31.06
CA SER A 393 -8.16 10.28 -31.57
C SER A 393 -9.38 9.59 -32.19
N VAL A 394 -10.59 9.92 -31.72
CA VAL A 394 -11.86 9.50 -32.35
C VAL A 394 -11.96 10.04 -33.78
N ASN A 395 -11.42 11.23 -34.04
CA ASN A 395 -11.50 11.92 -35.34
C ASN A 395 -10.24 11.74 -36.22
N LYS A 396 -9.07 11.45 -35.65
CA LYS A 396 -7.79 11.25 -36.35
C LYS A 396 -6.95 10.16 -35.67
N LYS A 397 -6.58 9.11 -36.41
CA LYS A 397 -5.83 7.90 -35.97
C LYS A 397 -4.43 8.11 -35.35
N THR A 398 -4.02 9.32 -34.98
CA THR A 398 -2.62 9.67 -34.70
C THR A 398 -2.34 10.28 -33.32
N ALA A 399 -3.34 10.56 -32.48
CA ALA A 399 -3.12 11.06 -31.12
C ALA A 399 -3.16 9.89 -30.12
N GLN A 400 -1.99 9.37 -29.73
CA GLN A 400 -1.86 8.37 -28.67
C GLN A 400 -1.74 9.09 -27.32
N LEU A 401 -2.38 8.55 -26.26
CA LEU A 401 -2.15 9.05 -24.91
C LEU A 401 -0.69 8.79 -24.49
N PRO A 402 -0.17 9.55 -23.51
CA PRO A 402 1.08 9.20 -22.85
C PRO A 402 1.03 7.74 -22.35
N GLU A 403 2.05 6.94 -22.67
CA GLU A 403 2.10 5.49 -22.40
C GLU A 403 1.75 5.17 -20.93
N GLY A 404 2.28 5.95 -19.99
CA GLY A 404 2.04 5.76 -18.56
C GLY A 404 0.56 5.84 -18.14
N ILE A 405 -0.27 6.67 -18.77
CA ILE A 405 -1.70 6.80 -18.43
C ILE A 405 -2.49 5.62 -19.00
N SER A 406 -2.20 5.22 -20.24
CA SER A 406 -2.87 4.08 -20.89
C SER A 406 -2.53 2.73 -20.24
N GLU A 407 -1.29 2.56 -19.82
CA GLU A 407 -0.80 1.34 -19.18
C GLU A 407 -1.34 1.22 -17.75
N ALA A 408 -1.44 2.32 -17.00
CA ALA A 408 -1.84 2.29 -15.60
C ALA A 408 -3.23 1.69 -15.36
N ALA A 409 -4.25 2.05 -16.15
CA ALA A 409 -5.58 1.43 -16.06
C ALA A 409 -5.53 -0.07 -16.41
N SER A 410 -4.77 -0.42 -17.45
CA SER A 410 -4.61 -1.79 -17.93
C SER A 410 -3.99 -2.67 -16.84
N HIS A 411 -2.85 -2.25 -16.29
CA HIS A 411 -2.14 -2.92 -15.19
C HIS A 411 -3.00 -3.03 -13.94
N ALA A 412 -3.70 -1.96 -13.56
CA ALA A 412 -4.56 -2.01 -12.38
C ALA A 412 -5.69 -3.04 -12.53
N ILE A 413 -6.28 -3.14 -13.72
CA ILE A 413 -7.31 -4.15 -14.02
C ILE A 413 -6.73 -5.56 -14.03
N THR A 414 -5.55 -5.79 -14.60
CA THR A 414 -4.94 -7.13 -14.67
C THR A 414 -4.47 -7.61 -13.30
N ASP A 415 -3.75 -6.74 -12.59
CA ASP A 415 -3.02 -7.08 -11.37
C ASP A 415 -3.88 -6.87 -10.12
N ASN A 416 -5.07 -6.28 -10.29
CA ASN A 416 -6.01 -5.98 -9.22
C ASN A 416 -5.38 -5.10 -8.12
N SER A 417 -4.53 -4.16 -8.52
CA SER A 417 -3.69 -3.36 -7.62
C SER A 417 -3.34 -2.01 -8.24
N VAL A 418 -3.30 -0.97 -7.42
CA VAL A 418 -2.82 0.38 -7.81
C VAL A 418 -1.37 0.64 -7.40
N LEU A 419 -0.70 -0.34 -6.78
CA LEU A 419 0.64 -0.14 -6.18
C LEU A 419 1.68 0.33 -7.20
N PHE A 420 1.60 -0.14 -8.44
CA PHE A 420 2.48 0.31 -9.54
C PHE A 420 2.34 1.81 -9.79
N ALA A 421 1.11 2.30 -9.97
CA ALA A 421 0.87 3.72 -10.20
C ALA A 421 1.18 4.57 -8.95
N LEU A 422 0.96 4.02 -7.76
CA LEU A 422 1.27 4.67 -6.50
C LEU A 422 2.78 4.88 -6.27
N GLU A 423 3.64 3.94 -6.70
CA GLU A 423 5.10 4.12 -6.60
C GLU A 423 5.56 5.34 -7.42
N SER A 424 4.87 5.62 -8.53
CA SER A 424 5.11 6.80 -9.37
C SER A 424 4.37 8.08 -8.94
N LEU A 425 3.48 8.00 -7.93
CA LEU A 425 2.68 9.14 -7.48
C LEU A 425 3.52 10.21 -6.79
N TRP A 426 4.56 9.81 -6.05
CA TRP A 426 5.41 10.73 -5.30
C TRP A 426 6.84 10.80 -5.89
N PRO A 427 7.42 12.02 -6.04
CA PRO A 427 6.84 13.32 -5.71
C PRO A 427 5.65 13.67 -6.62
N VAL A 428 4.66 14.37 -6.05
CA VAL A 428 3.40 14.68 -6.72
C VAL A 428 3.64 15.52 -7.96
N GLY A 429 3.28 14.97 -9.13
CA GLY A 429 3.35 15.63 -10.42
C GLY A 429 2.14 15.28 -11.30
N PRO A 430 1.87 16.07 -12.35
CA PRO A 430 0.68 15.90 -13.19
C PRO A 430 0.62 14.51 -13.84
N ASP A 431 1.74 14.01 -14.36
CA ASP A 431 1.79 12.70 -15.02
C ASP A 431 1.56 11.54 -14.03
N GLY A 432 2.16 11.65 -12.82
CA GLY A 432 2.00 10.65 -11.76
C GLY A 432 0.57 10.57 -11.25
N ILE A 433 -0.08 11.72 -11.05
CA ILE A 433 -1.49 11.76 -10.64
C ILE A 433 -2.41 11.28 -11.77
N ALA A 434 -2.13 11.62 -13.03
CA ALA A 434 -2.92 11.14 -14.16
C ALA A 434 -2.84 9.60 -14.32
N SER A 435 -1.64 9.04 -14.18
CA SER A 435 -1.41 7.59 -14.11
C SER A 435 -2.19 6.95 -12.95
N PHE A 436 -2.09 7.53 -11.75
CA PHE A 436 -2.80 7.05 -10.57
C PHE A 436 -4.34 7.15 -10.70
N ALA A 437 -4.86 8.24 -11.24
CA ALA A 437 -6.28 8.44 -11.51
C ALA A 437 -6.81 7.41 -12.53
N SER A 438 -6.04 7.14 -13.58
CA SER A 438 -6.31 6.09 -14.57
C SER A 438 -6.36 4.70 -13.93
N ALA A 439 -5.41 4.38 -13.06
CA ALA A 439 -5.40 3.12 -12.31
C ALA A 439 -6.62 2.98 -11.39
N ILE A 440 -6.99 4.05 -10.66
CA ILE A 440 -8.20 4.08 -9.81
C ILE A 440 -9.45 3.85 -10.66
N TYR A 441 -9.58 4.51 -11.81
CA TYR A 441 -10.71 4.31 -12.72
C TYR A 441 -10.83 2.86 -13.19
N GLY A 442 -9.70 2.24 -13.55
CA GLY A 442 -9.63 0.83 -13.93
C GLY A 442 -10.15 -0.09 -12.82
N LEU A 443 -9.74 0.15 -11.57
CA LEU A 443 -10.27 -0.60 -10.42
C LEU A 443 -11.75 -0.29 -10.15
N MET A 444 -12.20 0.97 -10.26
CA MET A 444 -13.62 1.31 -10.07
C MET A 444 -14.51 0.64 -11.12
N LEU A 445 -14.06 0.54 -12.37
CA LEU A 445 -14.75 -0.21 -13.43
C LEU A 445 -14.87 -1.70 -13.12
N ARG A 446 -13.92 -2.26 -12.37
CA ARG A 446 -13.92 -3.67 -11.96
C ARG A 446 -14.77 -3.89 -10.70
N SER A 447 -14.62 -3.03 -9.68
CA SER A 447 -15.27 -3.16 -8.37
C SER A 447 -16.71 -2.65 -8.34
N PHE A 448 -16.99 -1.53 -9.02
CA PHE A 448 -18.31 -0.89 -9.04
C PHE A 448 -18.87 -0.57 -10.44
N PRO A 449 -18.84 -1.50 -11.42
CA PRO A 449 -19.28 -1.17 -12.78
C PRO A 449 -20.71 -0.62 -12.90
N ALA A 450 -21.62 -0.96 -11.98
CA ALA A 450 -22.98 -0.40 -11.98
C ALA A 450 -22.99 1.10 -11.67
N LYS A 451 -22.22 1.52 -10.66
CA LYS A 451 -22.08 2.94 -10.29
C LYS A 451 -21.38 3.74 -11.37
N VAL A 452 -20.33 3.18 -11.97
CA VAL A 452 -19.64 3.83 -13.09
C VAL A 452 -20.58 3.97 -14.29
N ARG A 453 -21.41 2.97 -14.58
CA ARG A 453 -22.42 3.05 -15.63
C ARG A 453 -23.49 4.10 -15.34
N ASP A 454 -24.01 4.15 -14.11
CA ASP A 454 -25.00 5.15 -13.71
C ASP A 454 -24.44 6.56 -13.83
N TRP A 455 -23.20 6.78 -13.37
CA TRP A 455 -22.48 8.04 -13.55
C TRP A 455 -22.31 8.39 -15.03
N PHE A 456 -21.81 7.46 -15.85
CA PHE A 456 -21.60 7.67 -17.28
C PHE A 456 -22.88 8.05 -18.03
N ASN A 457 -24.00 7.42 -17.69
CA ASN A 457 -25.31 7.73 -18.29
C ASN A 457 -25.84 9.13 -17.92
N ASN A 458 -25.36 9.70 -16.81
CA ASN A 458 -25.74 11.04 -16.36
C ASN A 458 -24.88 12.17 -16.95
N ILE A 459 -23.81 11.84 -17.69
CA ILE A 459 -22.96 12.83 -18.35
C ILE A 459 -23.73 13.51 -19.48
N ARG A 460 -23.95 14.82 -19.35
CA ARG A 460 -24.70 15.61 -20.34
C ARG A 460 -23.85 16.02 -21.55
N ASP A 461 -22.57 16.25 -21.34
CA ASP A 461 -21.66 16.64 -22.42
C ASP A 461 -21.31 15.43 -23.29
N ARG A 462 -21.80 15.47 -24.53
CA ARG A 462 -21.60 14.42 -25.52
C ARG A 462 -20.12 14.26 -25.90
N THR A 463 -19.33 15.35 -25.88
CA THR A 463 -17.91 15.27 -26.25
C THR A 463 -17.12 14.53 -25.18
N SER A 464 -17.29 14.91 -23.92
CA SER A 464 -16.73 14.18 -22.77
C SER A 464 -17.20 12.72 -22.72
N SER A 465 -18.50 12.45 -22.85
CA SER A 465 -19.05 11.08 -22.86
C SER A 465 -18.42 10.21 -23.96
N SER A 466 -18.25 10.76 -25.17
CA SER A 466 -17.63 10.03 -26.29
C SER A 466 -16.13 9.77 -26.06
N ALA A 467 -15.43 10.74 -25.47
CA ALA A 467 -14.01 10.63 -25.15
C ALA A 467 -13.76 9.58 -24.05
N ILE A 468 -14.59 9.57 -23.01
CA ILE A 468 -14.57 8.57 -21.94
C ILE A 468 -14.87 7.19 -22.51
N GLU A 469 -15.91 7.04 -23.34
CA GLU A 469 -16.23 5.75 -23.96
C GLU A 469 -15.07 5.23 -24.81
N PHE A 470 -14.40 6.10 -25.57
CA PHE A 470 -13.22 5.74 -26.35
C PHE A 470 -12.07 5.26 -25.46
N PHE A 471 -11.77 6.01 -24.39
CA PHE A 471 -10.73 5.66 -23.43
C PHE A 471 -10.99 4.28 -22.82
N THR A 472 -12.21 4.05 -22.31
CA THR A 472 -12.59 2.77 -21.71
C THR A 472 -12.51 1.64 -22.71
N ARG A 473 -13.05 1.82 -23.92
CA ARG A 473 -13.03 0.81 -24.99
C ARG A 473 -11.61 0.40 -25.39
N THR A 474 -10.68 1.35 -25.37
CA THR A 474 -9.32 1.13 -25.87
C THR A 474 -8.42 0.52 -24.81
N TYR A 475 -8.45 1.05 -23.59
CA TYR A 475 -7.46 0.70 -22.56
C TYR A 475 -8.04 -0.19 -21.44
N CYS A 476 -9.32 -0.06 -21.10
CA CYS A 476 -9.90 -0.79 -19.97
C CYS A 476 -10.66 -2.07 -20.40
N SER A 477 -11.60 -1.94 -21.35
CA SER A 477 -12.52 -2.99 -21.79
C SER A 477 -11.83 -4.28 -22.24
N PRO A 478 -10.73 -4.27 -23.02
CA PRO A 478 -10.07 -5.50 -23.47
C PRO A 478 -9.57 -6.36 -22.28
N HIS A 479 -9.02 -5.71 -21.25
CA HIS A 479 -8.51 -6.37 -20.05
C HIS A 479 -9.64 -6.92 -19.17
N LEU A 480 -10.72 -6.14 -19.00
CA LEU A 480 -11.92 -6.59 -18.28
C LEU A 480 -12.55 -7.81 -18.95
N ILE A 481 -12.77 -7.76 -20.27
CA ILE A 481 -13.36 -8.86 -21.05
C ILE A 481 -12.47 -10.10 -20.97
N THR A 482 -11.16 -9.94 -21.16
CA THR A 482 -10.22 -11.06 -21.08
C THR A 482 -10.25 -11.73 -19.71
N ASN A 483 -10.29 -10.94 -18.64
CA ASN A 483 -10.39 -11.45 -17.28
C ASN A 483 -11.69 -12.25 -17.07
N GLU A 484 -12.84 -11.69 -17.42
CA GLU A 484 -14.15 -12.37 -17.30
C GLU A 484 -14.20 -13.68 -18.09
N LEU A 485 -13.82 -13.65 -19.38
CA LEU A 485 -13.81 -14.83 -20.24
C LEU A 485 -12.83 -15.90 -19.74
N SER A 486 -11.68 -15.48 -19.19
CA SER A 486 -10.71 -16.41 -18.61
C SER A 486 -11.24 -17.10 -17.36
N GLN A 487 -11.96 -16.38 -16.49
CA GLN A 487 -12.57 -16.94 -15.29
C GLN A 487 -13.69 -17.92 -15.63
N ILE A 488 -14.56 -17.57 -16.59
CA ILE A 488 -15.62 -18.47 -17.05
C ILE A 488 -15.03 -19.77 -17.62
N LYS A 489 -13.95 -19.67 -18.41
CA LYS A 489 -13.25 -20.84 -18.94
C LYS A 489 -12.63 -21.69 -17.83
N LYS A 490 -12.05 -21.07 -16.79
CA LYS A 490 -11.46 -21.78 -15.65
C LYS A 490 -12.51 -22.50 -14.79
N ALA A 491 -13.71 -21.96 -14.69
CA ALA A 491 -14.77 -22.50 -13.83
C ALA A 491 -15.33 -23.86 -14.31
N ASN A 492 -15.01 -24.33 -15.53
CA ASN A 492 -15.38 -25.64 -16.07
C ASN A 492 -16.82 -26.06 -15.74
N LEU A 493 -17.79 -25.19 -16.06
CA LEU A 493 -19.21 -25.36 -15.75
C LEU A 493 -19.92 -26.40 -16.66
N CYS A 494 -19.26 -27.49 -17.04
CA CYS A 494 -19.84 -28.51 -17.92
C CYS A 494 -20.46 -29.65 -17.11
N ASP A 495 -21.65 -30.08 -17.50
CA ASP A 495 -22.41 -31.20 -16.96
C ASP A 495 -22.96 -32.04 -18.13
N GLU A 496 -23.54 -33.21 -17.87
CA GLU A 496 -24.01 -34.14 -18.91
C GLU A 496 -24.98 -33.49 -19.92
N ASN A 497 -25.78 -32.53 -19.45
CA ASN A 497 -26.79 -31.83 -20.24
C ASN A 497 -26.48 -30.34 -20.46
N PHE A 498 -25.31 -29.84 -20.03
CA PHE A 498 -24.98 -28.42 -20.07
C PHE A 498 -23.52 -28.20 -20.44
N SER A 499 -23.27 -27.43 -21.51
CA SER A 499 -21.92 -27.11 -21.96
C SER A 499 -21.76 -25.60 -22.13
N VAL A 500 -20.57 -25.09 -21.80
CA VAL A 500 -20.22 -23.67 -21.94
C VAL A 500 -19.02 -23.54 -22.87
N SER A 501 -19.19 -22.80 -23.96
CA SER A 501 -18.11 -22.48 -24.90
C SER A 501 -17.82 -20.98 -24.87
N VAL A 502 -16.54 -20.63 -24.89
CA VAL A 502 -16.07 -19.25 -24.74
C VAL A 502 -15.32 -18.85 -26.01
N SER A 503 -15.80 -17.81 -26.69
CA SER A 503 -15.18 -17.27 -27.90
C SER A 503 -14.55 -15.91 -27.60
N ARG A 504 -13.21 -15.89 -27.53
CA ARG A 504 -12.45 -14.64 -27.26
C ARG A 504 -12.48 -13.66 -28.42
N SER A 505 -12.50 -14.15 -29.67
CA SER A 505 -12.51 -13.29 -30.85
C SER A 505 -13.81 -12.53 -31.03
N ALA A 506 -14.93 -13.10 -30.57
CA ALA A 506 -16.26 -12.48 -30.66
C ALA A 506 -16.73 -11.88 -29.33
N ASN A 507 -15.90 -11.91 -28.27
CA ASN A 507 -16.26 -11.48 -26.91
C ASN A 507 -17.58 -12.09 -26.41
N GLU A 508 -17.81 -13.37 -26.72
CA GLU A 508 -19.07 -14.05 -26.44
C GLU A 508 -18.89 -15.38 -25.69
N VAL A 509 -19.90 -15.71 -24.90
CA VAL A 509 -20.03 -16.98 -24.18
C VAL A 509 -21.32 -17.64 -24.64
N VAL A 510 -21.22 -18.88 -25.12
CA VAL A 510 -22.36 -19.68 -25.57
C VAL A 510 -22.56 -20.84 -24.61
N ALA A 511 -23.67 -20.80 -23.87
CA ALA A 511 -24.13 -21.88 -23.01
C ALA A 511 -25.19 -22.71 -23.74
N THR A 512 -24.96 -24.01 -23.86
CA THR A 512 -25.84 -24.96 -24.56
C THR A 512 -26.40 -25.95 -23.55
N TYR A 513 -27.72 -26.03 -23.45
CA TYR A 513 -28.44 -27.00 -22.63
C TYR A 513 -29.18 -28.01 -23.52
N THR A 514 -29.02 -29.30 -23.25
CA THR A 514 -29.57 -30.39 -24.07
C THR A 514 -30.46 -31.29 -23.22
N LYS A 515 -31.71 -31.54 -23.64
CA LYS A 515 -32.62 -32.49 -22.97
C LYS A 515 -33.47 -33.21 -24.01
N GLU A 516 -33.48 -34.55 -23.99
CA GLU A 516 -34.38 -35.40 -24.79
C GLU A 516 -34.43 -34.96 -26.27
N GLU A 517 -33.25 -34.85 -26.92
CA GLU A 517 -33.04 -34.40 -28.32
C GLU A 517 -33.27 -32.92 -28.64
N SER A 518 -33.74 -32.11 -27.67
CA SER A 518 -33.96 -30.68 -27.86
C SER A 518 -32.82 -29.84 -27.25
N ASN A 519 -32.35 -28.83 -28.00
CA ASN A 519 -31.20 -27.98 -27.64
C ASN A 519 -31.63 -26.53 -27.38
N MET A 520 -31.18 -25.95 -26.26
CA MET A 520 -31.30 -24.53 -25.93
C MET A 520 -29.92 -23.86 -25.97
N ASN A 521 -29.81 -22.76 -26.72
CA ASN A 521 -28.56 -22.01 -26.83
C ASN A 521 -28.74 -20.59 -26.28
N LEU A 522 -27.99 -20.25 -25.24
CA LEU A 522 -27.90 -18.92 -24.66
C LEU A 522 -26.55 -18.29 -25.03
N VAL A 523 -26.58 -17.17 -25.72
CA VAL A 523 -25.40 -16.41 -26.15
C VAL A 523 -25.33 -15.12 -25.34
N VAL A 524 -24.23 -14.92 -24.63
CA VAL A 524 -23.94 -13.71 -23.85
C VAL A 524 -22.80 -12.98 -24.53
N ARG A 525 -23.05 -11.77 -25.07
CA ARG A 525 -22.04 -10.95 -25.77
C ARG A 525 -21.64 -9.74 -24.94
N LEU A 526 -20.35 -9.62 -24.66
CA LEU A 526 -19.78 -8.46 -23.97
C LEU A 526 -19.55 -7.32 -24.98
N PRO A 527 -20.08 -6.11 -24.73
CA PRO A 527 -19.90 -4.98 -25.65
C PRO A 527 -18.43 -4.52 -25.68
N SER A 528 -18.02 -3.87 -26.77
CA SER A 528 -16.66 -3.34 -26.90
C SER A 528 -16.31 -2.27 -25.85
N SER A 529 -17.30 -1.58 -25.30
CA SER A 529 -17.17 -0.61 -24.21
C SER A 529 -17.63 -1.19 -22.85
N TYR A 530 -17.44 -2.49 -22.62
CA TYR A 530 -17.67 -3.11 -21.32
C TYR A 530 -16.79 -2.45 -20.24
N ALA A 531 -17.30 -2.02 -19.09
CA ALA A 531 -18.60 -2.25 -18.48
C ALA A 531 -19.59 -1.06 -18.56
N LEU A 532 -19.29 -0.04 -19.38
CA LEU A 532 -20.17 1.13 -19.55
C LEU A 532 -21.52 0.73 -20.17
N ARG A 533 -21.51 -0.16 -21.17
CA ARG A 533 -22.73 -0.68 -21.79
C ARG A 533 -23.18 -2.00 -21.15
N PRO A 534 -24.50 -2.27 -21.10
CA PRO A 534 -25.01 -3.54 -20.62
C PRO A 534 -24.58 -4.71 -21.54
N VAL A 535 -24.52 -5.90 -20.95
CA VAL A 535 -24.23 -7.14 -21.66
C VAL A 535 -25.46 -7.55 -22.50
N ASP A 536 -25.23 -7.98 -23.73
CA ASP A 536 -26.30 -8.47 -24.61
C ASP A 536 -26.50 -9.98 -24.40
N VAL A 537 -27.76 -10.41 -24.25
CA VAL A 537 -28.10 -11.80 -23.97
C VAL A 537 -29.17 -12.25 -24.96
N GLU A 538 -28.81 -13.20 -25.81
CA GLU A 538 -29.63 -13.72 -26.89
C GLU A 538 -29.90 -15.22 -26.69
N CYS A 539 -31.12 -15.69 -26.97
CA CYS A 539 -31.48 -17.10 -26.95
C CYS A 539 -31.76 -17.54 -28.40
N THR A 540 -30.79 -18.20 -29.04
CA THR A 540 -30.81 -18.51 -30.48
C THR A 540 -31.57 -19.80 -30.80
N ARG A 541 -31.65 -20.74 -29.84
CA ARG A 541 -32.50 -21.93 -29.92
C ARG A 541 -33.33 -22.03 -28.65
N SER A 542 -34.66 -22.05 -28.80
CA SER A 542 -35.62 -22.14 -27.69
C SER A 542 -36.37 -23.47 -27.76
N LEU A 543 -36.48 -24.17 -26.63
CA LEU A 543 -37.14 -25.48 -26.47
C LEU A 543 -38.69 -25.40 -26.59
N GLY A 544 -39.21 -24.77 -27.65
CA GLY A 544 -40.66 -24.54 -27.80
C GLY A 544 -41.25 -23.60 -26.74
N ILE A 545 -40.41 -22.81 -26.07
CA ILE A 545 -40.81 -21.89 -25.00
C ILE A 545 -41.55 -20.70 -25.61
N SER A 546 -42.68 -20.31 -25.03
CA SER A 546 -43.44 -19.14 -25.48
C SER A 546 -42.61 -17.85 -25.37
N GLU A 547 -42.82 -16.91 -26.30
CA GLU A 547 -42.03 -15.69 -26.37
C GLU A 547 -42.08 -14.87 -25.06
N VAL A 548 -43.22 -14.88 -24.37
CA VAL A 548 -43.42 -14.20 -23.08
C VAL A 548 -42.51 -14.79 -21.99
N LYS A 549 -42.44 -16.13 -21.91
CA LYS A 549 -41.56 -16.82 -20.96
C LYS A 549 -40.09 -16.59 -21.30
N ARG A 550 -39.73 -16.63 -22.60
CA ARG A 550 -38.38 -16.33 -23.07
C ARG A 550 -37.93 -14.92 -22.69
N ARG A 551 -38.77 -13.90 -22.91
CA ARG A 551 -38.48 -12.52 -22.52
C ARG A 551 -38.33 -12.37 -21.01
N ALA A 552 -39.20 -13.00 -20.21
CA ALA A 552 -39.09 -12.98 -18.76
C ALA A 552 -37.79 -13.64 -18.26
N TRP A 553 -37.38 -14.76 -18.87
CA TRP A 553 -36.11 -15.42 -18.54
C TRP A 553 -34.90 -14.57 -18.92
N LEU A 554 -34.86 -14.00 -20.13
CA LEU A 554 -33.79 -13.11 -20.55
C LEU A 554 -33.69 -11.89 -19.63
N HIS A 555 -34.81 -11.29 -19.25
CA HIS A 555 -34.83 -10.15 -18.32
C HIS A 555 -34.29 -10.54 -16.93
N SER A 556 -34.64 -11.74 -16.44
CA SER A 556 -34.09 -12.29 -15.20
C SER A 556 -32.58 -12.52 -15.29
N ILE A 557 -32.11 -13.13 -16.39
CA ILE A 557 -30.68 -13.41 -16.63
C ILE A 557 -29.89 -12.09 -16.75
N ILE A 558 -30.36 -11.11 -17.52
CA ILE A 558 -29.72 -9.79 -17.67
C ILE A 558 -29.67 -9.04 -16.33
N SER A 559 -30.69 -9.19 -15.49
CA SER A 559 -30.69 -8.63 -14.13
C SER A 559 -29.71 -9.34 -13.19
N PHE A 560 -29.41 -10.62 -13.45
CA PHE A 560 -28.62 -11.49 -12.57
C PHE A 560 -27.14 -11.60 -12.97
N VAL A 561 -26.81 -11.55 -14.27
CA VAL A 561 -25.44 -11.65 -14.79
C VAL A 561 -24.51 -10.58 -14.20
N PRO A 562 -24.89 -9.28 -14.19
CA PRO A 562 -24.10 -8.29 -13.48
C PRO A 562 -24.00 -8.67 -12.00
N LYS A 563 -25.12 -8.99 -11.33
CA LYS A 563 -25.20 -9.29 -9.88
C LYS A 563 -24.38 -10.51 -9.43
N GLN A 564 -24.19 -11.52 -10.27
CA GLN A 564 -23.37 -12.70 -9.99
C GLN A 564 -21.88 -12.44 -10.24
N ILE A 565 -21.54 -11.65 -11.27
CA ILE A 565 -20.19 -11.13 -11.45
C ILE A 565 -19.81 -10.21 -10.26
N TYR A 566 -20.76 -9.40 -9.76
CA TYR A 566 -20.62 -8.60 -8.54
C TYR A 566 -20.54 -9.44 -7.25
N LYS A 567 -21.33 -10.52 -7.12
CA LYS A 567 -21.34 -11.41 -5.93
C LYS A 567 -20.16 -12.39 -5.88
N ARG A 568 -19.49 -12.66 -7.01
CA ARG A 568 -18.35 -13.58 -7.08
C ARG A 568 -17.11 -13.08 -6.33
N PHE A 569 -17.06 -11.78 -5.98
CA PHE A 569 -16.09 -11.30 -5.01
C PHE A 569 -16.36 -11.86 -3.61
N ALA A 570 -17.61 -12.03 -3.18
CA ALA A 570 -17.96 -12.50 -1.83
C ALA A 570 -17.88 -14.03 -1.62
N PHE A 571 -17.69 -14.85 -2.68
CA PHE A 571 -17.85 -16.31 -2.57
C PHE A 571 -16.71 -17.16 -3.16
N ASN A 572 -15.59 -16.57 -3.58
CA ASN A 572 -14.43 -17.38 -3.99
C ASN A 572 -13.60 -17.79 -2.77
N GLN A 573 -14.17 -18.64 -1.92
CA GLN A 573 -13.50 -19.59 -1.02
C GLN A 573 -14.57 -20.59 -0.54
N ALA A 574 -14.90 -21.56 -1.38
CA ALA A 574 -15.54 -22.81 -1.01
C ALA A 574 -15.05 -23.92 -1.95
#